data_AF-A0A969HPX7-F1
#
_entry.id   AF-A0A969HPX7-F1
#
_cell.length_a   1.000
_cell.length_b   1.000
_cell.length_c   1.000
_cell.angle_alpha   90.00
_cell.angle_beta   90.00
_cell.angle_gamma   90.00
#
_symmetry.space_group_name_H-M   'P 1'
#
loop_
_entity.id
_entity.type
_entity.pdbx_description
1 polymer ?
#
loop_
_entity_poly.entity_id
_entity_poly.type
_entity_poly.pdbx_seq_one_letter_code
_entity_poly.pdbx_strand_id
1 'polypeptide(L)'
;MNTTASIKLLYPSLEDFLQIAGLKKVRGVNGHVIIEFNADDVVVQEAEIKEHVSEKKDKDGKVIERKIYYYLKVLYSWKAQSSLYNYQGNTLDTQNYDKPLLGWESSMMNTYNDVVQYYNNSREAIQRELLKPLVENTLRSVNNWLNENFGYPVKKVNEFLWLCNSEKHPETAAQRQQWLRFEEAIAAVSANEFPASSTEQLKVLLEYFESIPQRYTSDEKTAGSCDTWLISTKPKSICSWIILNLLPPRLKNSSPMAMMYMTESFKNRRRRLKSSS
;
A
#
# COMPACT_ATOMS: atom_id res chain seq x y z
N MET A 1 25.30 20.53 25.35
CA MET A 1 24.78 19.31 26.00
C MET A 1 23.73 18.74 25.06
N ASN A 2 24.06 17.66 24.35
CA ASN A 2 23.12 17.00 23.43
C ASN A 2 22.33 15.97 24.24
N THR A 3 21.04 16.23 24.41
CA THR A 3 20.12 15.37 25.16
C THR A 3 19.69 14.21 24.26
N THR A 4 20.50 13.17 24.14
CA THR A 4 20.08 11.89 23.53
C THR A 4 19.39 11.05 24.59
N ALA A 5 18.21 11.47 25.03
CA ALA A 5 17.40 10.75 26.00
C ALA A 5 16.30 9.95 25.27
N SER A 6 16.65 8.70 24.94
CA SER A 6 15.75 7.55 25.11
C SER A 6 14.30 7.64 24.58
N ILE A 7 14.13 7.77 23.26
CA ILE A 7 12.88 7.39 22.55
C ILE A 7 12.54 5.89 22.77
N LYS A 8 13.52 5.11 23.24
CA LYS A 8 13.43 3.67 23.55
C LYS A 8 12.41 3.28 24.65
N LEU A 9 11.88 4.23 25.43
CA LEU A 9 11.04 3.95 26.60
C LEU A 9 9.51 4.14 26.41
N LEU A 10 9.05 4.73 25.30
CA LEU A 10 7.64 5.15 25.18
C LEU A 10 6.72 4.19 24.42
N TYR A 11 7.26 3.22 23.69
CA TYR A 11 6.47 2.31 22.88
C TYR A 11 6.75 0.85 23.25
N PRO A 12 5.73 -0.01 23.50
CA PRO A 12 5.94 -1.44 23.30
C PRO A 12 6.55 -1.60 21.91
N SER A 13 7.65 -2.35 21.86
CA SER A 13 8.63 -2.28 20.78
C SER A 13 7.97 -2.15 19.41
N LEU A 14 8.46 -1.21 18.59
CA LEU A 14 8.08 -1.00 17.18
C LEU A 14 7.87 -2.31 16.40
N GLU A 15 8.55 -3.37 16.84
CA GLU A 15 8.30 -4.76 16.50
C GLU A 15 6.82 -5.15 16.47
N ASP A 16 5.98 -4.83 17.45
CA ASP A 16 4.60 -5.35 17.52
C ASP A 16 3.68 -4.74 16.46
N PHE A 17 3.94 -3.49 16.07
CA PHE A 17 3.13 -2.77 15.08
C PHE A 17 3.40 -3.20 13.63
N LEU A 18 4.60 -3.71 13.36
CA LEU A 18 5.02 -4.07 12.00
C LEU A 18 4.92 -5.58 11.79
N GLN A 19 3.97 -6.00 10.97
CA GLN A 19 3.77 -7.40 10.57
C GLN A 19 3.46 -7.45 9.08
N ILE A 20 4.38 -8.01 8.30
CA ILE A 20 4.18 -8.22 6.86
C ILE A 20 3.60 -9.61 6.66
N ALA A 21 2.39 -9.68 6.12
CA ALA A 21 1.71 -10.94 5.82
C ALA A 21 2.57 -11.83 4.92
N GLY A 22 2.64 -13.13 5.24
CA GLY A 22 3.45 -14.09 4.50
C GLY A 22 4.96 -14.03 4.76
N LEU A 23 5.44 -13.09 5.59
CA LEU A 23 6.85 -13.04 6.01
C LEU A 23 6.99 -13.35 7.50
N LYS A 24 8.00 -14.15 7.84
CA LYS A 24 8.38 -14.41 9.22
C LYS A 24 9.27 -13.29 9.73
N LYS A 25 8.89 -12.68 10.85
CA LYS A 25 9.76 -11.73 11.57
C LYS A 25 10.97 -12.48 12.14
N VAL A 26 12.15 -11.95 11.88
CA VAL A 26 13.42 -12.40 12.46
C VAL A 26 14.05 -11.24 13.21
N ARG A 27 14.72 -11.52 14.33
CA ARG A 27 15.46 -10.50 15.09
C ARG A 27 16.90 -10.39 14.54
N GLY A 28 17.43 -9.17 14.50
CA GLY A 28 18.79 -8.88 14.01
C GLY A 28 18.85 -8.51 12.53
N VAL A 29 20.07 -8.42 11.98
CA VAL A 29 20.36 -7.95 10.61
C VAL A 29 20.20 -9.01 9.51
N ASN A 30 19.79 -10.23 9.86
CA ASN A 30 19.68 -11.34 8.90
C ASN A 30 18.29 -11.45 8.24
N GLY A 31 17.56 -10.35 8.17
CA GLY A 31 16.27 -10.27 7.49
C GLY A 31 16.45 -10.11 5.98
N HIS A 32 15.59 -10.78 5.19
CA HIS A 32 15.52 -10.53 3.74
C HIS A 32 15.00 -9.14 3.41
N VAL A 33 14.22 -8.57 4.34
CA VAL A 33 13.68 -7.22 4.32
C VAL A 33 13.98 -6.60 5.68
N ILE A 34 14.63 -5.44 5.67
CA ILE A 34 15.03 -4.69 6.86
C ILE A 34 14.27 -3.36 6.83
N ILE A 35 13.60 -3.04 7.94
CA ILE A 35 12.80 -1.81 8.08
C ILE A 35 13.47 -0.94 9.13
N GLU A 36 13.79 0.29 8.76
CA GLU A 36 14.23 1.34 9.66
C GLU A 36 13.13 2.39 9.75
N PHE A 37 12.72 2.74 10.96
CA PHE A 37 11.77 3.81 11.21
C PHE A 37 12.41 4.84 12.13
N ASN A 38 12.49 6.07 11.63
CA ASN A 38 13.02 7.22 12.37
C ASN A 38 11.89 8.24 12.54
N ALA A 39 11.66 8.68 13.76
CA ALA A 39 10.70 9.72 14.08
C ALA A 39 11.42 10.85 14.82
N ASP A 40 11.16 12.08 14.39
CA ASP A 40 11.65 13.27 15.07
C ASP A 40 10.79 13.57 16.30
N ASP A 41 11.28 14.46 17.15
CA ASP A 41 10.48 15.02 18.23
C ASP A 41 9.42 15.99 17.68
N VAL A 42 8.40 16.25 18.50
CA VAL A 42 7.40 17.28 18.19
C VAL A 42 8.02 18.66 18.33
N VAL A 43 7.94 19.47 17.27
CA VAL A 43 8.40 20.85 17.25
C VAL A 43 7.21 21.79 17.44
N VAL A 44 7.13 22.43 18.61
CA VAL A 44 6.13 23.47 18.89
C VAL A 44 6.50 24.73 18.11
N GLN A 45 5.58 25.20 17.27
CA GLN A 45 5.74 26.41 16.47
C GLN A 45 5.12 27.61 17.18
N GLU A 46 3.95 27.40 17.78
CA GLU A 46 3.20 28.44 18.49
C GLU A 46 2.49 27.84 19.69
N ALA A 47 2.45 28.57 20.81
CA ALA A 47 1.68 28.21 21.99
C ALA A 47 1.03 29.48 22.53
N GLU A 48 -0.30 29.53 22.46
CA GLU A 48 -1.08 30.70 22.85
C GLU A 48 -2.21 30.32 23.80
N ILE A 49 -2.54 31.22 24.73
CA ILE A 49 -3.69 31.06 25.63
C ILE A 49 -4.87 31.76 24.97
N LYS A 50 -5.97 31.03 24.79
CA LYS A 50 -7.21 31.53 24.20
C LYS A 50 -8.31 31.60 25.24
N GLU A 51 -9.26 32.49 25.00
CA GLU A 51 -10.47 32.65 25.79
C GLU A 51 -11.65 31.94 25.16
N HIS A 52 -12.51 31.37 25.99
CA HIS A 52 -13.80 30.82 25.61
C HIS A 52 -14.88 31.42 26.50
N VAL A 53 -15.88 32.06 25.88
CA VAL A 53 -17.02 32.65 26.60
C VAL A 53 -18.20 31.70 26.51
N SER A 54 -18.60 31.15 27.66
CA SER A 54 -19.81 30.36 27.81
C SER A 54 -20.94 31.24 28.32
N GLU A 55 -21.99 31.39 27.53
CA GLU A 55 -23.20 32.13 27.90
C GLU A 55 -24.37 31.18 28.11
N LYS A 56 -25.09 31.36 29.22
CA LYS A 56 -26.40 30.76 29.43
C LYS A 56 -27.45 31.82 29.18
N LYS A 57 -28.42 31.52 28.32
CA LYS A 57 -29.56 32.40 28.00
C LYS A 57 -30.85 31.83 28.57
N ASP A 58 -31.79 32.69 28.91
CA ASP A 58 -33.16 32.29 29.25
C ASP A 58 -33.99 31.95 28.00
N LYS A 59 -35.27 31.61 28.21
CA LYS A 59 -36.20 31.29 27.11
C LYS A 59 -36.45 32.47 26.17
N ASP A 60 -36.20 33.69 26.63
CA ASP A 60 -36.38 34.93 25.88
C ASP A 60 -35.07 35.38 25.18
N GLY A 61 -34.02 34.57 25.26
CA GLY A 61 -32.73 34.82 24.61
C GLY A 61 -31.81 35.80 25.35
N LYS A 62 -32.19 36.24 26.56
CA LYS A 62 -31.38 37.15 27.37
C LYS A 62 -30.31 36.36 28.12
N VAL A 63 -29.07 36.86 28.09
CA VAL A 63 -27.94 36.27 28.83
C VAL A 63 -28.20 36.40 30.32
N ILE A 64 -28.31 35.26 31.01
CA ILE A 64 -28.52 35.16 32.46
C ILE A 64 -27.25 34.75 33.21
N GLU A 65 -26.28 34.15 32.51
CA GLU A 65 -24.99 33.78 33.08
C GLU A 65 -23.91 33.87 32.00
N ARG A 66 -22.75 34.44 32.34
CA ARG A 66 -21.58 34.51 31.46
C ARG A 66 -20.37 34.03 32.23
N LYS A 67 -19.72 32.98 31.74
CA LYS A 67 -18.46 32.45 32.28
C LYS A 67 -17.38 32.55 31.22
N ILE A 68 -16.19 32.96 31.64
CA ILE A 68 -15.00 33.01 30.80
C ILE A 68 -14.10 31.87 31.23
N TYR A 69 -13.67 31.07 30.26
CA TYR A 69 -12.70 30.01 30.43
C TYR A 69 -11.48 30.30 29.57
N TYR A 70 -10.35 29.71 29.94
CA TYR A 70 -9.08 29.84 29.24
C TYR A 70 -8.57 28.45 28.86
N TYR A 71 -7.96 28.32 27.69
CA TYR A 71 -7.33 27.07 27.26
C TYR A 71 -6.04 27.35 26.50
N LEU A 72 -5.11 26.40 26.55
CA LEU A 72 -3.86 26.45 25.79
C LEU A 72 -4.12 25.88 24.41
N LYS A 73 -3.78 26.64 23.36
CA LYS A 73 -3.73 26.17 21.99
C LYS A 73 -2.27 26.06 21.55
N VAL A 74 -1.89 24.88 21.07
CA VAL A 74 -0.54 24.59 20.60
C VAL A 74 -0.60 24.27 19.12
N LEU A 75 0.19 25.00 18.33
CA LEU A 75 0.50 24.63 16.95
C LEU A 75 1.87 23.96 16.91
N TYR A 76 1.93 22.81 16.26
CA TYR A 76 3.14 22.00 16.23
C TYR A 76 3.33 21.30 14.89
N SER A 77 4.56 20.85 14.66
CA SER A 77 4.93 20.03 13.52
C SER A 77 5.67 18.78 13.95
N TRP A 78 5.66 17.79 13.06
CA TRP A 78 6.30 16.52 13.31
C TRP A 78 6.70 15.86 11.99
N LYS A 79 7.78 15.08 12.02
CA LYS A 79 8.32 14.38 10.87
C LYS A 79 8.73 12.97 11.25
N ALA A 80 8.56 12.05 10.31
CA ALA A 80 9.13 10.72 10.41
C ALA A 80 9.50 10.19 9.03
N GLN A 81 10.35 9.19 9.00
CA GLN A 81 10.79 8.49 7.80
C GLN A 81 10.82 6.99 8.05
N SER A 82 10.33 6.23 7.08
CA SER A 82 10.51 4.78 7.02
C SER A 82 11.39 4.44 5.82
N SER A 83 12.49 3.73 6.07
CA SER A 83 13.38 3.20 5.03
C SER A 83 13.33 1.69 5.01
N LEU A 84 13.31 1.13 3.81
CA LEU A 84 13.25 -0.30 3.58
C LEU A 84 14.51 -0.72 2.82
N TYR A 85 15.15 -1.79 3.26
CA TYR A 85 16.34 -2.35 2.62
C TYR A 85 16.18 -3.83 2.38
N ASN A 86 16.93 -4.35 1.41
CA ASN A 86 17.11 -5.78 1.23
C ASN A 86 18.27 -6.29 2.11
N TYR A 87 18.46 -7.61 2.17
CA TYR A 87 19.56 -8.26 2.89
C TYR A 87 20.97 -7.88 2.42
N GLN A 88 21.10 -7.24 1.26
CA GLN A 88 22.37 -6.75 0.72
C GLN A 88 22.64 -5.28 1.12
N GLY A 89 21.72 -4.65 1.85
CA GLY A 89 21.80 -3.24 2.23
C GLY A 89 21.32 -2.26 1.16
N ASN A 90 20.80 -2.73 0.02
CA ASN A 90 20.24 -1.85 -1.00
C ASN A 90 18.88 -1.31 -0.57
N THR A 91 18.68 0.00 -0.68
CA THR A 91 17.39 0.63 -0.42
C THR A 91 16.34 0.16 -1.41
N LEU A 92 15.28 -0.44 -0.88
CA LEU A 92 14.09 -0.85 -1.62
C LEU A 92 13.11 0.30 -1.74
N ASP A 93 12.87 1.08 -0.67
CA ASP A 93 12.05 2.28 -0.69
C ASP A 93 12.32 3.19 0.52
N THR A 94 11.88 4.45 0.40
CA THR A 94 11.81 5.40 1.52
C THR A 94 10.49 6.15 1.48
N GLN A 95 9.83 6.25 2.64
CA GLN A 95 8.57 6.97 2.83
C GLN A 95 8.78 8.08 3.87
N ASN A 96 8.35 9.30 3.54
CA ASN A 96 8.40 10.46 4.44
C ASN A 96 7.01 10.80 4.95
N TYR A 97 6.92 11.12 6.22
CA TYR A 97 5.69 11.42 6.93
C TYR A 97 5.79 12.80 7.56
N ASP A 98 5.55 13.83 6.75
CA ASP A 98 5.62 15.22 7.20
C ASP A 98 4.23 15.71 7.65
N LYS A 99 4.18 16.25 8.87
CA LYS A 99 3.04 16.97 9.42
C LYS A 99 3.48 18.41 9.70
N PRO A 100 3.38 19.31 8.71
CA PRO A 100 3.96 20.65 8.81
C PRO A 100 3.23 21.57 9.78
N LEU A 101 1.94 21.30 10.06
CA LEU A 101 1.15 22.06 11.03
C LEU A 101 0.00 21.21 11.55
N LEU A 102 -0.10 21.11 12.87
CA LEU A 102 -1.16 20.45 13.62
C LEU A 102 -1.57 21.34 14.80
N GLY A 103 -2.81 21.20 15.25
CA GLY A 103 -3.35 21.92 16.40
C GLY A 103 -3.73 20.95 17.53
N TRP A 104 -3.47 21.37 18.77
CA TRP A 104 -3.96 20.72 19.98
C TRP A 104 -4.46 21.77 20.96
N GLU A 105 -5.48 21.42 21.71
CA GLU A 105 -6.10 22.29 22.71
C GLU A 105 -6.16 21.56 24.05
N SER A 106 -5.76 22.24 25.12
CA SER A 106 -5.90 21.72 26.47
C SER A 106 -7.36 21.72 26.92
N SER A 107 -7.63 21.07 28.05
CA SER A 107 -8.88 21.30 28.77
C SER A 107 -9.04 22.77 29.17
N MET A 108 -10.30 23.23 29.22
CA MET A 108 -10.65 24.58 29.65
C MET A 108 -10.42 24.75 31.16
N MET A 109 -9.91 25.91 31.56
CA MET A 109 -9.60 26.30 32.93
C MET A 109 -10.28 27.62 33.30
N ASN A 110 -10.46 27.86 34.59
CA ASN A 110 -11.22 29.02 35.08
C ASN A 110 -10.42 30.32 35.05
N THR A 111 -9.10 30.25 35.17
CA THR A 111 -8.25 31.45 35.17
C THR A 111 -7.12 31.34 34.15
N TYR A 112 -6.69 32.49 33.65
CA TYR A 112 -5.52 32.59 32.78
C TYR A 112 -4.26 32.01 33.44
N ASN A 113 -4.08 32.29 34.73
CA ASN A 113 -2.89 31.86 35.48
C ASN A 113 -2.83 30.33 35.64
N ASP A 114 -3.97 29.65 35.73
CA ASP A 114 -4.02 28.18 35.77
C ASP A 114 -3.45 27.58 34.48
N VAL A 115 -3.77 28.17 33.33
CA VAL A 115 -3.25 27.72 32.03
C VAL A 115 -1.75 27.96 31.93
N VAL A 116 -1.25 29.11 32.41
CA VAL A 116 0.19 29.41 32.46
C VAL A 116 0.94 28.40 33.32
N GLN A 117 0.42 28.11 34.52
CA GLN A 117 0.98 27.12 35.43
C GLN A 117 0.98 25.73 34.80
N TYR A 118 -0.14 25.33 34.20
CA TYR A 118 -0.27 24.05 33.51
C TYR A 118 0.76 23.90 32.39
N TYR A 119 0.90 24.92 31.52
CA TYR A 119 1.87 24.88 30.43
C TYR A 119 3.30 24.76 30.94
N ASN A 120 3.70 25.58 31.92
CA ASN A 120 5.06 25.58 32.44
C ASN A 120 5.43 24.28 33.16
N ASN A 121 4.47 23.68 33.86
CA ASN A 121 4.71 22.46 34.64
C ASN A 121 4.54 21.17 33.82
N SER A 122 3.91 21.24 32.63
CA SER A 122 3.50 20.05 31.88
C SER A 122 4.06 19.98 30.45
N ARG A 123 5.05 20.80 30.08
CA ARG A 123 5.59 20.85 28.69
C ARG A 123 5.97 19.47 28.16
N GLU A 124 6.72 18.70 28.93
CA GLU A 124 7.13 17.35 28.52
C GLU A 124 5.95 16.38 28.44
N ALA A 125 4.97 16.52 29.33
CA ALA A 125 3.76 15.69 29.30
C ALA A 125 2.93 15.97 28.05
N ILE A 126 2.75 17.25 27.69
CA ILE A 126 2.08 17.68 26.46
C ILE A 126 2.84 17.11 25.25
N GLN A 127 4.16 17.24 25.18
CA GLN A 127 4.95 16.67 24.07
C GLN A 127 4.75 15.16 23.93
N ARG A 128 4.73 14.41 25.04
CA ARG A 128 4.47 12.96 25.02
C ARG A 128 3.05 12.63 24.56
N GLU A 129 2.06 13.40 24.99
CA GLU A 129 0.66 13.26 24.57
C GLU A 129 0.50 13.51 23.07
N LEU A 130 1.21 14.50 22.52
CA LEU A 130 1.21 14.81 21.10
C LEU A 130 1.93 13.73 20.26
N LEU A 131 3.07 13.23 20.73
CA LEU A 131 3.92 12.31 19.98
C LEU A 131 3.29 10.90 19.84
N LYS A 132 2.63 10.41 20.89
CA LYS A 132 2.05 9.06 20.91
C LYS A 132 1.14 8.75 19.70
N PRO A 133 0.06 9.51 19.45
CA PRO A 133 -0.83 9.24 18.33
C PRO A 133 -0.16 9.46 16.97
N LEU A 134 0.82 10.36 16.86
CA LEU A 134 1.57 10.59 15.63
C LEU A 134 2.35 9.34 15.21
N VAL A 135 3.12 8.78 16.15
CA VAL A 135 3.89 7.55 15.89
C VAL A 135 2.96 6.37 15.63
N GLU A 136 1.92 6.15 16.45
CA GLU A 136 0.99 5.01 16.28
C GLU A 136 0.28 5.05 14.92
N ASN A 137 -0.23 6.21 14.50
CA ASN A 137 -0.89 6.36 13.20
C ASN A 137 0.09 6.20 12.04
N THR A 138 1.33 6.66 12.21
CA THR A 138 2.36 6.53 11.19
C THR A 138 2.81 5.09 11.05
N LEU A 139 3.06 4.37 12.15
CA LEU A 139 3.41 2.95 12.13
C LEU A 139 2.31 2.09 11.51
N ARG A 140 1.04 2.41 11.76
CA ARG A 140 -0.08 1.77 11.06
C ARG A 140 -0.03 2.02 9.56
N SER A 141 0.28 3.24 9.14
CA SER A 141 0.43 3.61 7.73
C SER A 141 1.59 2.88 7.07
N VAL A 142 2.75 2.81 7.75
CA VAL A 142 3.93 2.03 7.33
C VAL A 142 3.54 0.56 7.18
N ASN A 143 2.86 -0.02 8.17
CA ASN A 143 2.47 -1.42 8.14
C ASN A 143 1.53 -1.74 6.96
N ASN A 144 0.53 -0.89 6.72
CA ASN A 144 -0.38 -1.04 5.59
C ASN A 144 0.38 -0.96 4.26
N TRP A 145 1.22 0.05 4.11
CA TRP A 145 2.06 0.23 2.93
C TRP A 145 2.98 -0.98 2.70
N LEU A 146 3.61 -1.51 3.76
CA LEU A 146 4.44 -2.71 3.67
C LEU A 146 3.63 -3.94 3.22
N ASN A 147 2.44 -4.15 3.77
CA ASN A 147 1.58 -5.27 3.38
C ASN A 147 1.07 -5.15 1.95
N GLU A 148 0.77 -3.94 1.50
CA GLU A 148 0.34 -3.67 0.12
C GLU A 148 1.46 -3.93 -0.90
N ASN A 149 2.72 -3.61 -0.55
CA ASN A 149 3.84 -3.59 -1.49
C ASN A 149 4.82 -4.77 -1.37
N PHE A 150 4.86 -5.43 -0.21
CA PHE A 150 5.82 -6.49 0.11
C PHE A 150 5.20 -7.68 0.82
N GLY A 151 3.95 -7.56 1.27
CA GLY A 151 3.22 -8.66 1.89
C GLY A 151 2.54 -9.58 0.90
N TYR A 152 2.19 -10.76 1.40
CA TYR A 152 1.35 -11.75 0.75
C TYR A 152 0.06 -11.94 1.56
N PRO A 153 -0.81 -10.92 1.65
CA PRO A 153 -2.08 -11.06 2.34
C PRO A 153 -2.97 -12.04 1.58
N VAL A 154 -3.78 -12.81 2.32
CA VAL A 154 -4.80 -13.69 1.72
C VAL A 154 -5.80 -12.80 0.97
N LYS A 155 -5.81 -12.89 -0.36
CA LYS A 155 -6.77 -12.17 -1.21
C LYS A 155 -7.78 -13.16 -1.77
N LYS A 156 -9.05 -12.79 -1.69
CA LYS A 156 -10.13 -13.42 -2.46
C LYS A 156 -10.40 -12.53 -3.66
N VAL A 157 -10.17 -13.04 -4.85
CA VAL A 157 -10.52 -12.35 -6.10
C VAL A 157 -11.42 -13.24 -6.93
N ASN A 158 -12.34 -12.61 -7.65
CA ASN A 158 -13.10 -13.26 -8.69
C ASN A 158 -12.50 -12.81 -10.03
N GLU A 159 -11.83 -13.73 -10.71
CA GLU A 159 -11.33 -13.49 -12.08
C GLU A 159 -12.09 -14.37 -13.06
N PHE A 160 -12.30 -13.84 -14.27
CA PHE A 160 -12.95 -14.56 -15.35
C PHE A 160 -11.90 -15.06 -16.33
N LEU A 161 -11.78 -16.38 -16.49
CA LEU A 161 -11.15 -16.94 -17.68
C LEU A 161 -12.22 -17.06 -18.76
N TRP A 162 -12.05 -16.33 -19.85
CA TRP A 162 -12.92 -16.48 -21.01
C TRP A 162 -12.42 -17.63 -21.87
N LEU A 163 -13.17 -18.73 -21.92
CA LEU A 163 -12.92 -19.88 -22.78
C LEU A 163 -13.80 -19.81 -24.04
N CYS A 164 -13.25 -20.18 -25.18
CA CYS A 164 -14.00 -20.31 -26.44
C CYS A 164 -14.97 -21.50 -26.28
N ASN A 165 -16.27 -21.21 -26.35
CA ASN A 165 -17.33 -22.21 -26.19
C ASN A 165 -18.05 -22.54 -27.52
N SER A 166 -17.44 -22.17 -28.65
CA SER A 166 -17.99 -22.45 -29.97
C SER A 166 -17.56 -23.83 -30.45
N GLU A 167 -18.49 -24.78 -30.58
CA GLU A 167 -18.19 -26.12 -31.06
C GLU A 167 -17.53 -26.14 -32.45
N LYS A 168 -17.74 -25.08 -33.23
CA LYS A 168 -17.21 -24.94 -34.59
C LYS A 168 -15.79 -24.39 -34.65
N HIS A 169 -15.25 -23.88 -33.53
CA HIS A 169 -13.92 -23.31 -33.50
C HIS A 169 -12.87 -24.42 -33.30
N PRO A 170 -11.79 -24.47 -34.12
CA PRO A 170 -10.76 -25.51 -34.02
C PRO A 170 -10.07 -25.54 -32.64
N GLU A 171 -9.97 -24.38 -31.98
CA GLU A 171 -9.35 -24.24 -30.66
C GLU A 171 -10.18 -24.83 -29.51
N THR A 172 -11.47 -25.10 -29.68
CA THR A 172 -12.37 -25.47 -28.57
C THR A 172 -11.95 -26.76 -27.87
N ALA A 173 -11.54 -27.79 -28.62
CA ALA A 173 -11.08 -29.04 -28.03
C ALA A 173 -9.71 -28.87 -27.33
N ALA A 174 -8.78 -28.15 -27.96
CA ALA A 174 -7.46 -27.89 -27.41
C ALA A 174 -7.53 -27.05 -26.12
N GLN A 175 -8.35 -26.00 -26.12
CA GLN A 175 -8.49 -25.09 -24.99
C GLN A 175 -9.15 -25.77 -23.79
N ARG A 176 -10.14 -26.65 -24.03
CA ARG A 176 -10.72 -27.50 -22.97
C ARG A 176 -9.67 -28.43 -22.36
N GLN A 177 -8.79 -29.02 -23.17
CA GLN A 177 -7.73 -29.87 -22.66
C GLN A 177 -6.73 -29.08 -21.80
N GLN A 178 -6.36 -27.86 -22.22
CA GLN A 178 -5.50 -27.00 -21.42
C GLN A 178 -6.18 -26.50 -20.13
N TRP A 179 -7.50 -26.29 -20.16
CA TRP A 179 -8.28 -25.97 -18.96
C TRP A 179 -8.26 -27.11 -17.92
N LEU A 180 -8.40 -28.36 -18.36
CA LEU A 180 -8.29 -29.51 -17.44
C LEU A 180 -6.90 -29.58 -16.78
N ARG A 181 -5.83 -29.32 -17.54
CA ARG A 181 -4.46 -29.24 -16.99
C ARG A 181 -4.29 -28.10 -16.01
N PHE A 182 -4.98 -26.98 -16.23
CA PHE A 182 -5.00 -25.88 -15.28
C PHE A 182 -5.67 -26.30 -13.96
N GLU A 183 -6.84 -26.95 -14.02
CA GLU A 183 -7.54 -27.45 -12.84
C GLU A 183 -6.68 -28.44 -12.06
N GLU A 184 -6.00 -29.37 -12.74
CA GLU A 184 -5.07 -30.32 -12.14
C GLU A 184 -3.88 -29.62 -11.45
N ALA A 185 -3.26 -28.65 -12.12
CA ALA A 185 -2.12 -27.91 -11.59
C ALA A 185 -2.47 -27.11 -10.33
N ILE A 186 -3.66 -26.48 -10.32
CA ILE A 186 -4.16 -25.67 -9.20
C ILE A 186 -4.66 -26.55 -8.04
N ALA A 187 -5.26 -27.72 -8.31
CA ALA A 187 -5.68 -28.66 -7.26
C ALA A 187 -4.50 -29.16 -6.41
N ALA A 188 -3.28 -29.19 -6.98
CA ALA A 188 -2.07 -29.56 -6.27
C ALA A 188 -1.50 -28.42 -5.38
N VAL A 189 -1.98 -27.18 -5.52
CA VAL A 189 -1.51 -26.04 -4.73
C VAL A 189 -2.21 -26.04 -3.38
N SER A 190 -1.44 -25.93 -2.30
CA SER A 190 -1.97 -25.82 -0.94
C SER A 190 -1.75 -24.42 -0.37
N ALA A 191 -2.35 -24.14 0.79
CA ALA A 191 -2.14 -22.88 1.50
C ALA A 191 -0.67 -22.64 1.89
N ASN A 192 0.11 -23.71 2.04
CA ASN A 192 1.47 -23.66 2.57
C ASN A 192 2.54 -23.90 1.51
N GLU A 193 2.15 -24.41 0.35
CA GLU A 193 3.10 -24.86 -0.67
C GLU A 193 2.55 -24.68 -2.08
N PHE A 194 3.40 -24.13 -2.93
CA PHE A 194 3.20 -24.09 -4.37
C PHE A 194 4.20 -25.04 -5.02
N PRO A 195 3.78 -26.25 -5.44
CA PRO A 195 4.71 -27.23 -5.98
C PRO A 195 5.40 -26.73 -7.25
N ALA A 196 6.70 -26.99 -7.39
CA ALA A 196 7.46 -26.61 -8.58
C ALA A 196 6.86 -27.21 -9.88
N SER A 197 6.28 -28.41 -9.78
CA SER A 197 5.55 -29.05 -10.88
C SER A 197 4.33 -28.23 -11.34
N SER A 198 3.57 -27.68 -10.39
CA SER A 198 2.44 -26.78 -10.69
C SER A 198 2.94 -25.49 -11.34
N THR A 199 4.08 -24.95 -10.90
CA THR A 199 4.68 -23.74 -11.51
C THR A 199 5.04 -23.97 -12.96
N GLU A 200 5.72 -25.07 -13.29
CA GLU A 200 6.12 -25.35 -14.67
C GLU A 200 4.91 -25.66 -15.57
N GLN A 201 3.91 -26.39 -15.07
CA GLN A 201 2.67 -26.62 -15.83
C GLN A 201 1.93 -25.31 -16.16
N LEU A 202 1.85 -24.38 -15.20
CA LEU A 202 1.20 -23.09 -15.41
C LEU A 202 1.97 -22.18 -16.37
N LYS A 203 3.31 -22.27 -16.42
CA LYS A 203 4.11 -21.57 -17.45
C LYS A 203 3.80 -22.08 -18.86
N VAL A 204 3.73 -23.40 -19.04
CA VAL A 204 3.37 -23.99 -20.34
C VAL A 204 1.95 -23.58 -20.76
N LEU A 205 1.01 -23.54 -19.81
CA LEU A 205 -0.34 -23.07 -20.05
C LEU A 205 -0.39 -21.60 -20.46
N LEU A 206 0.42 -20.74 -19.82
CA LEU A 206 0.58 -19.34 -20.21
C LEU A 206 0.99 -19.18 -21.65
N GLU A 207 2.09 -19.84 -22.03
CA GLU A 207 2.64 -19.79 -23.37
C GLU A 207 1.60 -20.24 -24.41
N TYR A 208 0.82 -21.28 -24.08
CA TYR A 208 -0.29 -21.72 -24.91
C TYR A 208 -1.34 -20.60 -25.10
N PHE A 209 -1.90 -20.03 -24.02
CA PHE A 209 -2.94 -19.00 -24.14
C PHE A 209 -2.43 -17.71 -24.79
N GLU A 210 -1.17 -17.34 -24.58
CA GLU A 210 -0.53 -16.19 -25.24
C GLU A 210 -0.30 -16.43 -26.74
N SER A 211 -0.15 -17.70 -27.16
CA SER A 211 0.02 -18.05 -28.58
C SER A 211 -1.29 -18.00 -29.38
N ILE A 212 -2.46 -18.14 -28.74
CA ILE A 212 -3.77 -18.15 -29.42
C ILE A 212 -3.98 -16.91 -30.30
N PRO A 213 -3.81 -15.66 -29.81
CA PRO A 213 -3.93 -14.48 -30.67
C PRO A 213 -2.89 -14.37 -31.78
N GLN A 214 -1.78 -15.14 -31.72
CA GLN A 214 -0.80 -15.21 -32.82
C GLN A 214 -1.24 -16.21 -33.90
N ARG A 215 -1.97 -17.27 -33.52
CA ARG A 215 -2.45 -18.31 -34.43
C ARG A 215 -3.71 -17.92 -35.18
N TYR A 216 -4.58 -17.14 -34.53
CA TYR A 216 -5.86 -16.73 -35.09
C TYR A 216 -5.90 -15.20 -35.19
N THR A 217 -5.51 -14.67 -36.35
CA THR A 217 -5.61 -13.24 -36.67
C THR A 217 -7.05 -12.90 -37.07
N SER A 218 -7.53 -11.70 -36.67
CA SER A 218 -8.92 -11.22 -36.74
C SER A 218 -9.65 -11.29 -38.09
N ASP A 219 -8.95 -11.65 -39.16
CA ASP A 219 -9.44 -11.59 -40.53
C ASP A 219 -10.02 -12.94 -41.00
N GLU A 220 -9.75 -14.02 -40.27
CA GLU A 220 -10.38 -15.32 -40.49
C GLU A 220 -11.78 -15.35 -39.85
N LYS A 221 -12.77 -14.81 -40.57
CA LYS A 221 -14.22 -15.01 -40.30
C LYS A 221 -14.67 -16.47 -40.51
N THR A 222 -13.87 -17.43 -40.09
CA THR A 222 -14.10 -18.87 -40.25
C THR A 222 -14.16 -19.57 -38.90
N ALA A 223 -14.88 -19.00 -37.93
CA ALA A 223 -15.60 -19.75 -36.91
C ALA A 223 -16.51 -18.83 -36.11
N GLY A 224 -17.80 -19.17 -36.01
CA GLY A 224 -18.75 -18.42 -35.22
C GLY A 224 -18.26 -18.12 -33.79
N SER A 225 -18.36 -16.85 -33.42
CA SER A 225 -18.44 -16.31 -32.04
C SER A 225 -17.25 -16.51 -31.08
N CYS A 226 -16.00 -16.55 -31.56
CA CYS A 226 -14.85 -16.25 -30.69
C CYS A 226 -14.17 -14.89 -31.04
N ASP A 227 -14.57 -14.26 -32.16
CA ASP A 227 -13.96 -13.04 -32.72
C ASP A 227 -14.20 -11.74 -31.93
N THR A 228 -15.11 -11.70 -30.96
CA THR A 228 -15.36 -10.48 -30.16
C THR A 228 -14.67 -10.46 -28.80
N TRP A 229 -13.91 -11.48 -28.43
CA TRP A 229 -13.49 -11.67 -27.03
C TRP A 229 -11.99 -11.55 -26.77
N LEU A 230 -11.15 -11.43 -27.81
CA LEU A 230 -9.69 -11.34 -27.69
C LEU A 230 -9.11 -9.92 -27.89
N ILE A 231 -9.94 -8.91 -28.21
CA ILE A 231 -9.51 -7.51 -28.25
C ILE A 231 -10.09 -6.74 -27.06
N SER A 232 -9.73 -7.19 -25.86
CA SER A 232 -9.55 -6.27 -24.74
C SER A 232 -8.09 -6.38 -24.33
N THR A 233 -7.27 -5.58 -25.00
CA THR A 233 -5.92 -5.25 -24.56
C THR A 233 -5.99 -4.52 -23.23
N LYS A 234 -6.17 -5.26 -22.15
CA LYS A 234 -5.64 -4.92 -20.82
C LYS A 234 -4.91 -6.17 -20.32
N PRO A 235 -3.61 -6.06 -19.98
CA PRO A 235 -2.77 -7.21 -19.74
C PRO A 235 -3.08 -7.79 -18.36
N LYS A 236 -4.05 -8.69 -18.25
CA LYS A 236 -4.27 -9.51 -17.05
C LYS A 236 -4.91 -10.85 -17.46
N SER A 237 -4.13 -11.73 -18.09
CA SER A 237 -4.49 -13.15 -18.09
C SER A 237 -4.33 -13.69 -16.67
N ILE A 238 -5.15 -14.67 -16.30
CA ILE A 238 -5.14 -15.35 -14.98
C ILE A 238 -3.74 -15.80 -14.57
N CYS A 239 -2.93 -16.24 -15.52
CA CYS A 239 -1.61 -16.73 -15.20
C CYS A 239 -0.56 -15.60 -15.13
N SER A 240 -0.75 -14.49 -15.86
CA SER A 240 0.03 -13.27 -15.61
C SER A 240 -0.33 -12.68 -14.25
N TRP A 241 -1.59 -12.77 -13.82
CA TRP A 241 -2.07 -12.30 -12.51
C TRP A 241 -1.62 -13.20 -11.35
N ILE A 242 -1.70 -14.53 -11.47
CA ILE A 242 -1.21 -15.48 -10.46
C ILE A 242 0.31 -15.34 -10.27
N ILE A 243 1.08 -15.22 -11.36
CA ILE A 243 2.53 -14.98 -11.29
C ILE A 243 2.85 -13.55 -10.79
N LEU A 244 2.07 -12.52 -11.17
CA LEU A 244 2.27 -11.15 -10.68
C LEU A 244 1.88 -10.96 -9.21
N ASN A 245 0.98 -11.75 -8.63
CA ASN A 245 0.45 -11.54 -7.27
C ASN A 245 1.00 -12.51 -6.23
N LEU A 246 1.69 -13.58 -6.66
CA LEU A 246 2.49 -14.44 -5.77
C LEU A 246 3.93 -13.93 -5.58
N LEU A 247 4.30 -12.83 -6.22
CA LEU A 247 5.57 -12.12 -6.02
C LEU A 247 5.30 -10.72 -5.44
N PRO A 248 6.16 -10.20 -4.55
CA PRO A 248 5.94 -8.90 -3.95
C PRO A 248 6.02 -7.82 -5.05
N PRO A 249 5.10 -6.84 -5.07
CA PRO A 249 4.99 -5.80 -6.09
C PRO A 249 6.29 -5.11 -6.53
N ARG A 250 7.31 -4.99 -5.66
CA ARG A 250 8.59 -4.32 -5.98
C ARG A 250 9.74 -5.22 -6.45
N LEU A 251 9.60 -6.55 -6.47
CA LEU A 251 10.51 -7.41 -7.26
C LEU A 251 10.22 -7.35 -8.78
N LYS A 252 9.14 -6.65 -9.18
CA LYS A 252 8.84 -6.37 -10.59
C LYS A 252 9.78 -5.32 -11.22
N ASN A 253 10.49 -4.53 -10.40
CA ASN A 253 11.28 -3.38 -10.86
C ASN A 253 12.80 -3.47 -10.56
N SER A 254 13.29 -4.51 -9.91
CA SER A 254 14.73 -4.74 -9.68
C SER A 254 15.34 -5.67 -10.74
N SER A 255 15.13 -5.32 -12.01
CA SER A 255 16.03 -5.54 -13.16
C SER A 255 15.33 -5.05 -14.44
N PRO A 256 15.57 -3.80 -14.87
CA PRO A 256 14.91 -3.21 -16.05
C PRO A 256 15.49 -3.69 -17.40
N MET A 257 16.36 -4.70 -17.43
CA MET A 257 17.09 -5.04 -18.67
C MET A 257 16.49 -6.18 -19.52
N ALA A 258 15.50 -6.93 -19.01
CA ALA A 258 14.88 -8.03 -19.77
C ALA A 258 13.49 -7.69 -20.35
N MET A 259 12.81 -6.66 -19.86
CA MET A 259 11.44 -6.31 -20.29
C MET A 259 11.33 -5.05 -21.16
N MET A 260 12.46 -4.48 -21.60
CA MET A 260 12.51 -3.22 -22.36
C MET A 260 12.70 -3.38 -23.88
N TYR A 261 12.70 -4.60 -24.43
CA TYR A 261 12.88 -4.81 -25.87
C TYR A 261 11.62 -5.14 -26.68
N MET A 262 10.42 -5.19 -26.08
CA MET A 262 9.21 -5.59 -26.82
C MET A 262 8.02 -4.63 -26.73
N THR A 263 8.24 -3.32 -26.50
CA THR A 263 7.14 -2.33 -26.56
C THR A 263 7.42 -1.08 -27.40
N GLU A 264 8.65 -0.81 -27.84
CA GLU A 264 8.93 0.32 -28.74
C GLU A 264 8.84 0.01 -30.25
N SER A 265 8.87 -1.26 -30.67
CA SER A 265 8.79 -1.63 -32.09
C SER A 265 7.38 -1.39 -32.70
N PHE A 266 6.33 -1.39 -31.90
CA PHE A 266 4.95 -1.32 -32.40
C PHE A 266 4.35 0.09 -32.54
N LYS A 267 4.91 1.12 -31.88
CA LYS A 267 4.37 2.49 -31.98
C LYS A 267 4.79 3.22 -33.25
N ASN A 268 5.94 2.90 -33.84
CA ASN A 268 6.44 3.64 -35.02
C ASN A 268 5.97 3.10 -36.38
N ARG A 269 5.33 1.92 -36.46
CA ARG A 269 4.78 1.42 -37.74
C ARG A 269 3.36 1.90 -38.06
N ARG A 270 2.60 2.38 -37.07
CA ARG A 270 1.20 2.83 -37.29
C ARG A 270 1.06 4.24 -37.88
N ARG A 271 2.14 5.03 -37.98
CA ARG A 271 2.11 6.36 -38.62
C ARG A 271 2.49 6.37 -40.11
N ARG A 272 2.95 5.25 -40.70
CA ARG A 272 3.36 5.20 -42.12
C ARG A 272 2.37 4.52 -43.08
N LEU A 273 1.21 4.09 -42.62
CA LEU A 273 0.22 3.41 -43.48
C LEU A 273 -1.12 4.15 -43.59
N LYS A 274 -1.15 5.46 -43.28
CA LYS A 274 -2.31 6.34 -43.57
C LYS A 274 -1.99 7.46 -44.56
N SER A 275 -0.96 7.29 -45.39
CA SER A 275 -0.61 8.23 -46.46
C SER A 275 -0.20 7.50 -47.74
N SER A 276 -0.99 6.52 -48.17
CA SER A 276 -0.94 6.00 -49.54
C SER A 276 -2.21 5.22 -49.81
N SER A 277 -2.96 5.70 -50.79
CA SER A 277 -4.16 5.15 -51.46
C SER A 277 -5.41 4.95 -50.60
#